data_AF-A0A2V2V8H7-F1
#
_entry.id   AF-A0A2V2V8H7-F1
#
_cell.length_a   1.000
_cell.length_b   1.000
_cell.length_c   1.000
_cell.angle_alpha   90.00
_cell.angle_beta   90.00
_cell.angle_gamma   90.00
#
_symmetry.space_group_name_H-M   'P 1'
#
loop_
_entity.id
_entity.type
_entity.pdbx_description
1 polymer ?
#
loop_
_entity_poly.entity_id
_entity_poly.type
_entity_poly.pdbx_seq_one_letter_code
_entity_poly.pdbx_strand_id
1 'polypeptide(L)'
;MESEMKRTDFIFLVLSIWDYVLPHLLEKCAVSAFLNEDFLRAIRPKIKELKLTGRPEAHSCAPKEHSNKRLIRKMLLKVPDNPSNRIAIEYWVLYRPTTKNFPLVDGFFFVDSNPKIMVGLQITTAGEHHTIPSTVRQFTERLAKYFDDWEELSRDMLWEIVYVQHADSTPMNDWQRCDVVDSNNVSRAENREIAALWEEKVHQYQVSISSEEFRMGEAL
;
A
#
# COMPACT_ATOMS: atom_id res chain seq x y z
N MET A 1 27.20 -42.37 5.86
CA MET A 1 27.40 -41.93 4.47
C MET A 1 26.66 -40.60 4.34
N GLU A 2 27.36 -39.49 4.60
CA GLU A 2 26.81 -38.16 4.33
C GLU A 2 26.74 -38.00 2.81
N SER A 3 25.53 -37.91 2.27
CA SER A 3 25.38 -37.54 0.86
C SER A 3 25.72 -36.05 0.75
N GLU A 4 26.87 -35.72 0.16
CA GLU A 4 27.22 -34.34 -0.14
C GLU A 4 26.15 -33.72 -1.05
N MET A 5 25.58 -32.61 -0.61
CA MET A 5 24.61 -31.85 -1.40
C MET A 5 25.31 -31.30 -2.65
N LYS A 6 24.70 -31.51 -3.82
CA LYS A 6 25.29 -31.02 -5.07
C LYS A 6 25.38 -29.50 -5.03
N ARG A 7 26.43 -28.94 -5.64
CA ARG A 7 26.65 -27.49 -5.74
C ARG A 7 25.42 -26.74 -6.28
N THR A 8 24.74 -27.31 -7.26
CA THR A 8 23.51 -26.73 -7.85
C THR A 8 22.36 -26.71 -6.84
N ASP A 9 22.19 -27.78 -6.07
CA ASP A 9 21.14 -27.88 -5.04
C ASP A 9 21.42 -26.87 -3.90
N PHE A 10 22.68 -26.69 -3.52
CA PHE A 10 23.09 -25.64 -2.58
C PHE A 10 22.79 -24.23 -3.11
N ILE A 11 23.07 -23.96 -4.39
CA ILE A 11 22.77 -22.65 -5.00
C ILE A 11 21.26 -22.39 -5.01
N PHE A 12 20.44 -23.36 -5.42
CA PHE A 12 18.98 -23.22 -5.39
C PHE A 12 18.45 -23.03 -3.96
N LEU A 13 19.02 -23.73 -2.98
CA LEU A 13 18.67 -23.55 -1.57
C LEU A 13 18.96 -22.12 -1.12
N VAL A 14 20.15 -21.59 -1.41
CA VAL A 14 20.51 -20.19 -1.08
C VAL A 14 19.59 -19.20 -1.77
N LEU A 15 19.30 -19.37 -3.07
CA LEU A 15 18.37 -18.51 -3.81
C LEU A 15 16.96 -18.54 -3.20
N SER A 16 16.45 -19.72 -2.83
CA SER A 16 15.12 -19.85 -2.21
C SER A 16 15.04 -19.17 -0.85
N ILE A 17 16.14 -19.11 -0.09
CA ILE A 17 16.22 -18.35 1.16
C ILE A 17 16.11 -16.85 0.84
N TRP A 18 16.79 -16.37 -0.20
CA TRP A 18 16.68 -14.97 -0.62
C TRP A 18 15.27 -14.61 -1.11
N ASP A 19 14.64 -15.49 -1.88
CA ASP A 19 13.26 -15.32 -2.35
C ASP A 19 12.24 -15.22 -1.20
N TYR A 20 12.56 -15.77 -0.03
CA TYR A 20 11.73 -15.68 1.18
C TYR A 20 12.10 -14.50 2.09
N VAL A 21 13.41 -14.30 2.32
CA VAL A 21 13.91 -13.29 3.27
C VAL A 21 13.72 -11.89 2.72
N LEU A 22 13.94 -11.68 1.42
CA LEU A 22 13.89 -10.34 0.83
C LEU A 22 12.47 -9.73 0.85
N PRO A 23 11.39 -10.42 0.44
CA PRO A 23 10.03 -9.88 0.55
C PRO A 23 9.64 -9.59 2.00
N HIS A 24 10.03 -10.46 2.93
CA HIS A 24 9.75 -10.28 4.36
C HIS A 24 10.47 -9.07 4.96
N LEU A 25 11.73 -8.84 4.57
CA LEU A 25 12.47 -7.64 4.97
C LEU A 25 11.85 -6.38 4.37
N LEU A 26 11.44 -6.42 3.11
CA LEU A 26 10.72 -5.33 2.46
C LEU A 26 9.42 -5.02 3.18
N GLU A 27 8.56 -5.99 3.48
CA GLU A 27 7.31 -5.79 4.22
C GLU A 27 7.55 -5.17 5.61
N LYS A 28 8.63 -5.57 6.29
CA LYS A 28 9.00 -5.01 7.59
C LYS A 28 9.49 -3.57 7.51
N CYS A 29 10.36 -3.28 6.55
CA CYS A 29 11.13 -2.04 6.50
C CYS A 29 10.52 -0.98 5.57
N ALA A 30 10.00 -1.38 4.41
CA ALA A 30 9.57 -0.47 3.36
C ALA A 30 8.53 0.54 3.84
N VAL A 31 7.50 0.10 4.58
CA VAL A 31 6.50 1.02 5.16
C VAL A 31 7.17 2.06 6.04
N SER A 32 8.08 1.66 6.94
CA SER A 32 8.76 2.59 7.84
C SER A 32 9.74 3.52 7.13
N ALA A 33 10.29 3.10 5.98
CA ALA A 33 11.23 3.90 5.19
C ALA A 33 10.58 5.20 4.66
N PHE A 34 9.25 5.25 4.50
CA PHE A 34 8.53 6.48 4.12
C PHE A 34 8.61 7.60 5.17
N LEU A 35 9.11 7.34 6.37
CA LEU A 35 9.41 8.38 7.36
C LEU A 35 10.74 9.10 7.07
N ASN A 36 11.62 8.49 6.27
CA ASN A 36 12.92 9.04 5.92
C ASN A 36 12.79 9.92 4.67
N GLU A 37 13.24 11.17 4.79
CA GLU A 37 13.10 12.17 3.72
C GLU A 37 14.03 11.89 2.52
N ASP A 38 15.23 11.36 2.77
CA ASP A 38 16.16 11.01 1.70
C ASP A 38 15.64 9.82 0.89
N PHE A 39 15.04 8.84 1.57
CA PHE A 39 14.31 7.76 0.94
C PHE A 39 13.14 8.29 0.09
N LEU A 40 12.27 9.15 0.65
CA LEU A 40 11.17 9.76 -0.11
C LEU A 40 11.69 10.55 -1.33
N ARG A 41 12.77 11.34 -1.17
CA ARG A 41 13.40 12.08 -2.27
C ARG A 41 13.89 11.16 -3.37
N ALA A 42 14.46 10.00 -3.03
CA ALA A 42 14.95 9.02 -3.99
C ALA A 42 13.82 8.29 -4.73
N ILE A 43 12.72 7.95 -4.04
CA ILE A 43 11.62 7.19 -4.65
C ILE A 43 10.65 8.07 -5.44
N ARG A 44 10.44 9.34 -5.05
CA ARG A 44 9.53 10.28 -5.73
C ARG A 44 9.70 10.29 -7.27
N PRO A 45 10.90 10.48 -7.85
CA PRO A 45 11.07 10.47 -9.31
C PRO A 45 10.78 9.11 -9.95
N LYS A 46 10.82 8.01 -9.20
CA LYS A 46 10.59 6.65 -9.69
C LYS A 46 9.13 6.22 -9.65
N ILE A 47 8.26 6.93 -8.93
CA ILE A 47 6.83 6.59 -8.87
C ILE A 47 6.20 6.79 -10.25
N LYS A 48 5.51 5.76 -10.76
CA LYS A 48 4.82 5.76 -12.05
C LYS A 48 3.34 5.55 -11.85
N GLU A 49 2.50 6.30 -12.55
CA GLU A 49 1.05 6.09 -12.54
C GLU A 49 0.71 4.82 -13.32
N LEU A 50 -0.07 3.95 -12.70
CA LEU A 50 -0.73 2.83 -13.36
C LEU A 50 -2.06 3.34 -13.92
N LYS A 51 -1.99 3.93 -15.11
CA LYS A 51 -3.13 4.68 -15.65
C LYS A 51 -4.25 3.74 -16.10
N LEU A 52 -5.48 4.02 -15.65
CA LEU A 52 -6.67 3.38 -16.19
C LEU A 52 -6.97 3.91 -17.60
N THR A 53 -7.08 3.00 -18.57
CA THR A 53 -7.42 3.32 -19.96
C THR A 53 -8.74 4.09 -20.02
N GLY A 54 -8.74 5.25 -20.68
CA GLY A 54 -9.92 6.12 -20.80
C GLY A 54 -9.96 7.28 -19.80
N ARG A 55 -9.07 7.33 -18.80
CA ARG A 55 -8.97 8.49 -17.90
C ARG A 55 -8.28 9.67 -18.63
N PRO A 56 -8.92 10.84 -18.72
CA PRO A 56 -8.42 11.94 -19.54
C PRO A 56 -7.12 12.54 -19.00
N GLU A 57 -6.99 12.68 -17.68
CA GLU A 57 -5.87 13.37 -17.04
C GLU A 57 -4.94 12.38 -16.32
N ALA A 58 -3.64 12.69 -16.36
CA ALA A 58 -2.66 12.03 -15.51
C ALA A 58 -2.71 12.66 -14.12
N HIS A 59 -2.83 11.86 -13.08
CA HIS A 59 -2.82 12.35 -11.69
C HIS A 59 -1.39 12.25 -11.16
N SER A 60 -0.89 13.33 -10.55
CA SER A 60 0.41 13.27 -9.89
C SER A 60 0.19 12.78 -8.46
N CYS A 61 0.93 11.75 -8.06
CA CYS A 61 0.75 11.18 -6.73
C CYS A 61 1.07 12.21 -5.64
N ALA A 62 0.32 12.18 -4.54
CA ALA A 62 0.49 13.06 -3.40
C ALA A 62 1.94 13.09 -2.84
N PRO A 63 2.70 11.96 -2.79
CA PRO A 63 4.12 12.02 -2.42
C PRO A 63 5.00 12.91 -3.30
N LYS A 64 4.63 13.11 -4.58
CA LYS A 64 5.32 14.02 -5.51
C LYS A 64 4.81 15.45 -5.36
N GLU A 65 3.50 15.65 -5.32
CA GLU A 65 2.90 16.99 -5.26
C GLU A 65 3.25 17.73 -3.97
N HIS A 66 3.30 17.00 -2.87
CA HIS A 66 3.63 17.54 -1.55
C HIS A 66 5.06 17.22 -1.13
N SER A 67 6.02 17.37 -2.04
CA SER A 67 7.43 17.00 -1.80
C SER A 67 8.12 17.82 -0.70
N ASN A 68 7.55 18.96 -0.31
CA ASN A 68 8.01 19.79 0.81
C ASN A 68 7.47 19.33 2.17
N LYS A 69 6.55 18.37 2.20
CA LYS A 69 5.98 17.79 3.42
C LYS A 69 6.65 16.45 3.71
N ARG A 70 6.81 16.17 5.00
CA ARG A 70 7.36 14.93 5.52
C ARG A 70 6.38 14.28 6.49
N LEU A 71 6.38 12.96 6.55
CA LEU A 71 5.63 12.24 7.56
C LEU A 71 6.23 12.53 8.95
N ILE A 72 5.37 12.92 9.89
CA ILE A 72 5.77 13.50 11.18
C ILE A 72 6.17 12.39 12.16
N ARG A 73 5.41 11.29 12.13
CA ARG A 73 5.58 10.14 13.02
C ARG A 73 4.89 8.91 12.46
N LYS A 74 5.20 7.76 13.06
CA LYS A 74 4.50 6.49 12.83
C LYS A 74 3.53 6.22 13.98
N MET A 75 2.32 5.78 13.67
CA MET A 75 1.35 5.31 14.63
C MET A 75 0.95 3.87 14.32
N LEU A 76 1.07 2.98 15.31
CA LEU A 76 0.64 1.60 15.18
C LEU A 76 -0.85 1.50 15.48
N LEU A 77 -1.63 1.01 14.52
CA LEU A 77 -3.08 0.84 14.66
C LEU A 77 -3.40 -0.54 15.23
N LYS A 78 -3.89 -0.55 16.46
CA LYS A 78 -4.48 -1.72 17.13
C LYS A 78 -5.99 -1.62 17.07
N VAL A 79 -6.67 -2.74 16.78
CA VAL A 79 -8.14 -2.76 16.77
C VAL A 79 -8.63 -2.25 18.12
N PRO A 80 -9.43 -1.17 18.18
CA PRO A 80 -9.84 -0.62 19.46
C PRO A 80 -10.80 -1.58 20.17
N ASP A 81 -10.60 -1.77 21.47
CA ASP A 81 -11.44 -2.63 22.31
C ASP A 81 -12.85 -2.06 22.54
N ASN A 82 -13.01 -0.74 22.35
CA ASN A 82 -14.27 -0.02 22.50
C ASN A 82 -14.40 1.04 21.38
N PRO A 83 -15.58 1.22 20.75
CA PRO A 83 -15.83 2.31 19.80
C PRO A 83 -15.46 3.72 20.29
N SER A 84 -15.54 4.00 21.58
CA SER A 84 -15.12 5.29 22.17
C SER A 84 -13.61 5.52 22.16
N ASN A 85 -12.80 4.51 21.83
CA ASN A 85 -11.34 4.58 21.74
C ASN A 85 -10.86 4.76 20.30
N ARG A 86 -11.76 5.15 19.39
CA ARG A 86 -11.38 5.64 18.06
C ARG A 86 -10.47 6.86 18.21
N ILE A 87 -9.69 7.11 17.16
CA ILE A 87 -8.73 8.19 17.12
C ILE A 87 -9.14 9.21 16.07
N ALA A 88 -8.85 10.48 16.36
CA ALA A 88 -8.94 11.52 15.34
C ALA A 88 -7.90 11.26 14.24
N ILE A 89 -8.27 11.58 13.00
CA ILE A 89 -7.36 11.51 11.86
C ILE A 89 -6.34 12.64 11.96
N GLU A 90 -5.06 12.26 11.91
CA GLU A 90 -3.94 13.19 11.82
C GLU A 90 -3.33 13.09 10.42
N TYR A 91 -3.16 14.23 9.79
CA TYR A 91 -2.51 14.33 8.49
C TYR A 91 -1.00 14.19 8.62
N TRP A 92 -0.37 13.63 7.59
CA TRP A 92 1.07 13.38 7.54
C TRP A 92 1.57 12.42 8.65
N VAL A 93 0.69 11.60 9.21
CA VAL A 93 1.04 10.51 10.14
C VAL A 93 0.99 9.18 9.39
N LEU A 94 2.06 8.40 9.49
CA LEU A 94 2.12 7.06 8.91
C LEU A 94 1.43 6.05 9.84
N TYR A 95 0.25 5.60 9.45
CA TYR A 95 -0.48 4.56 10.13
C TYR A 95 -0.04 3.18 9.66
N ARG A 96 0.33 2.31 10.61
CA ARG A 96 0.66 0.90 10.33
C ARG A 96 -0.24 -0.03 11.14
N PRO A 97 -1.14 -0.78 10.49
CA PRO A 97 -1.93 -1.81 11.14
C PRO A 97 -1.07 -2.87 11.81
N THR A 98 -1.44 -3.29 13.03
CA THR A 98 -0.75 -4.40 13.72
C THR A 98 -1.37 -5.76 13.44
N THR A 99 -2.55 -5.78 12.82
CA THR A 99 -3.27 -7.01 12.47
C THR A 99 -2.55 -7.69 11.30
N LYS A 100 -2.24 -8.99 11.44
CA LYS A 100 -1.72 -9.79 10.32
C LYS A 100 -2.75 -9.83 9.19
N ASN A 101 -2.28 -9.76 7.94
CA ASN A 101 -3.12 -9.78 6.74
C ASN A 101 -4.18 -8.65 6.78
N PHE A 102 -3.76 -7.44 7.13
CA PHE A 102 -4.63 -6.29 7.03
C PHE A 102 -5.09 -6.13 5.57
N PRO A 103 -6.39 -5.87 5.32
CA PRO A 103 -6.88 -5.82 3.95
C PRO A 103 -6.26 -4.66 3.18
N LEU A 104 -6.02 -4.89 1.88
CA LEU A 104 -5.62 -3.93 0.86
C LEU A 104 -4.20 -3.34 0.97
N VAL A 105 -3.74 -2.91 2.15
CA VAL A 105 -2.48 -2.15 2.31
C VAL A 105 -1.70 -2.57 3.56
N ASP A 106 -0.39 -2.36 3.54
CA ASP A 106 0.53 -2.67 4.65
C ASP A 106 0.78 -1.45 5.56
N GLY A 107 0.46 -0.25 5.07
CA GLY A 107 0.48 1.01 5.80
C GLY A 107 -0.17 2.11 4.98
N PHE A 108 -0.55 3.21 5.62
CA PHE A 108 -1.19 4.32 4.92
C PHE A 108 -1.02 5.64 5.69
N PHE A 109 -1.27 6.76 5.03
CA PHE A 109 -1.31 8.08 5.66
C PHE A 109 -2.34 8.98 4.97
N PHE A 110 -2.76 10.04 5.66
CA PHE A 110 -3.67 11.04 5.13
C PHE A 110 -2.93 12.31 4.75
N VAL A 111 -3.34 12.90 3.65
CA VAL A 111 -2.80 14.13 3.09
C VAL A 111 -3.84 15.25 3.23
N ASP A 112 -3.38 16.38 3.76
CA ASP A 112 -4.21 17.56 3.97
C ASP A 112 -4.32 18.37 2.66
N SER A 113 -5.12 17.86 1.72
CA SER A 113 -5.37 18.44 0.38
C SER A 113 -6.85 18.77 0.17
N ASN A 114 -7.22 19.24 -1.03
CA ASN A 114 -8.62 19.40 -1.44
C ASN A 114 -8.80 18.85 -2.88
N PRO A 115 -9.45 17.68 -3.07
CA PRO A 115 -10.06 16.82 -2.05
C PRO A 115 -9.00 16.18 -1.12
N LYS A 116 -9.43 15.64 0.03
CA LYS A 116 -8.54 14.89 0.94
C LYS A 116 -8.07 13.61 0.26
N ILE A 117 -6.82 13.23 0.51
CA ILE A 117 -6.23 12.01 -0.08
C ILE A 117 -5.80 11.05 1.03
N MET A 118 -6.17 9.78 0.90
CA MET A 118 -5.53 8.68 1.63
C MET A 118 -4.53 7.99 0.72
N VAL A 119 -3.26 7.96 1.12
CA VAL A 119 -2.21 7.23 0.42
C VAL A 119 -2.00 5.89 1.12
N GLY A 120 -2.36 4.80 0.44
CA GLY A 120 -2.11 3.43 0.83
C GLY A 120 -0.81 2.89 0.24
N LEU A 121 -0.01 2.22 1.06
CA LEU A 121 1.22 1.55 0.66
C LEU A 121 0.97 0.05 0.64
N GLN A 122 1.15 -0.59 -0.52
CA GLN A 122 1.03 -2.04 -0.66
C GLN A 122 2.38 -2.61 -1.11
N ILE A 123 3.06 -3.30 -0.21
CA ILE A 123 4.35 -3.94 -0.46
C ILE A 123 4.08 -5.26 -1.16
N THR A 124 4.71 -5.48 -2.31
CA THR A 124 4.45 -6.70 -3.07
C THR A 124 5.59 -7.10 -3.99
N THR A 125 5.71 -8.39 -4.27
CA THR A 125 6.55 -8.94 -5.34
C THR A 125 5.75 -9.43 -6.54
N ALA A 126 4.41 -9.47 -6.43
CA ALA A 126 3.54 -9.86 -7.52
C ALA A 126 3.49 -8.77 -8.60
N GLY A 127 3.46 -9.19 -9.87
CA GLY A 127 3.28 -8.27 -11.00
C GLY A 127 1.84 -7.78 -11.17
N GLU A 128 0.88 -8.46 -10.55
CA GLU A 128 -0.55 -8.14 -10.60
C GLU A 128 -1.24 -8.55 -9.29
N HIS A 129 -2.31 -7.85 -8.93
CA HIS A 129 -3.20 -8.13 -7.81
C HIS A 129 -4.64 -8.17 -8.27
N HIS A 130 -5.31 -9.27 -7.95
CA HIS A 130 -6.75 -9.39 -8.12
C HIS A 130 -7.42 -8.84 -6.86
N THR A 131 -7.86 -7.59 -6.93
CA THR A 131 -8.63 -6.99 -5.84
C THR A 131 -10.09 -7.36 -6.03
N ILE A 132 -10.77 -7.72 -4.95
CA ILE A 132 -12.21 -8.00 -4.97
C ILE A 132 -12.94 -7.02 -4.05
N PRO A 133 -14.22 -6.67 -4.35
CA PRO A 133 -14.97 -5.69 -3.56
C PRO A 133 -15.03 -6.00 -2.06
N SER A 134 -15.09 -7.28 -1.69
CA SER A 134 -15.14 -7.67 -0.28
C SER A 134 -13.87 -7.31 0.49
N THR A 135 -12.70 -7.28 -0.16
CA THR A 135 -11.43 -6.82 0.43
C THR A 135 -11.46 -5.31 0.66
N VAL A 136 -11.93 -4.55 -0.34
CA VAL A 136 -12.07 -3.08 -0.24
C VAL A 136 -13.07 -2.71 0.86
N ARG A 137 -14.19 -3.43 0.95
CA ARG A 137 -15.17 -3.24 2.03
C ARG A 137 -14.59 -3.54 3.41
N GLN A 138 -13.89 -4.67 3.56
CA GLN A 138 -13.25 -5.00 4.83
C GLN A 138 -12.24 -3.92 5.23
N PHE A 139 -11.51 -3.35 4.28
CA PHE A 139 -10.61 -2.23 4.54
C PHE A 139 -11.36 -0.99 5.04
N THR A 140 -12.44 -0.56 4.39
CA THR A 140 -13.23 0.61 4.86
C THR A 140 -13.89 0.37 6.20
N GLU A 141 -14.43 -0.83 6.46
CA GLU A 141 -14.99 -1.22 7.75
C GLU A 141 -13.94 -1.18 8.87
N ARG A 142 -12.68 -1.53 8.56
CA ARG A 142 -11.57 -1.43 9.51
C ARG A 142 -11.24 0.03 9.80
N LEU A 143 -11.17 0.89 8.78
CA LEU A 143 -10.93 2.33 8.97
C LEU A 143 -12.03 2.98 9.81
N ALA A 144 -13.30 2.64 9.57
CA ALA A 144 -14.43 3.09 10.38
C ALA A 144 -14.38 2.63 11.85
N LYS A 145 -13.64 1.55 12.13
CA LYS A 145 -13.40 1.09 13.51
C LYS A 145 -12.25 1.84 14.17
N TYR A 146 -11.25 2.29 13.42
CA TYR A 146 -10.10 3.01 13.97
C TYR A 146 -10.37 4.49 14.18
N PHE A 147 -11.05 5.13 13.23
CA PHE A 147 -11.09 6.58 13.15
C PHE A 147 -12.47 7.14 13.49
N ASP A 148 -12.45 8.26 14.21
CA ASP A 148 -13.63 9.11 14.37
C ASP A 148 -13.98 9.80 13.06
N ASP A 149 -15.28 10.07 12.87
CA ASP A 149 -15.84 10.79 11.72
C ASP A 149 -15.45 10.24 10.33
N TRP A 150 -15.01 8.98 10.26
CA TRP A 150 -14.60 8.32 9.03
C TRP A 150 -15.67 8.38 7.94
N GLU A 151 -16.94 8.22 8.31
CA GLU A 151 -18.06 8.26 7.36
C GLU A 151 -18.20 9.62 6.68
N GLU A 152 -17.99 10.72 7.40
CA GLU A 152 -18.06 12.06 6.83
C GLU A 152 -16.83 12.33 5.95
N LEU A 153 -15.64 12.03 6.47
CA LEU A 153 -14.38 12.31 5.78
C LEU A 153 -14.22 11.50 4.48
N SER A 154 -14.69 10.25 4.46
CA SER A 154 -14.48 9.34 3.33
C SER A 154 -15.38 9.64 2.11
N ARG A 155 -16.44 10.45 2.24
CA ARG A 155 -17.39 10.73 1.16
C ARG A 155 -16.72 11.35 -0.06
N ASP A 156 -15.86 12.34 0.15
CA ASP A 156 -15.20 13.09 -0.93
C ASP A 156 -13.70 12.79 -1.02
N MET A 157 -13.23 11.76 -0.32
CA MET A 157 -11.82 11.39 -0.28
C MET A 157 -11.39 10.65 -1.54
N LEU A 158 -10.25 11.06 -2.10
CA LEU A 158 -9.52 10.30 -3.12
C LEU A 158 -8.54 9.33 -2.47
N TRP A 159 -8.30 8.22 -3.14
CA TRP A 159 -7.40 7.19 -2.66
C TRP A 159 -6.24 7.06 -3.64
N GLU A 160 -5.02 6.95 -3.11
CA GLU A 160 -3.85 6.64 -3.90
C GLU A 160 -3.23 5.36 -3.37
N ILE A 161 -3.17 4.31 -4.18
CA ILE A 161 -2.48 3.07 -3.83
C ILE A 161 -1.12 3.06 -4.50
N VAL A 162 -0.06 3.03 -3.70
CA VAL A 162 1.32 2.92 -4.16
C VAL A 162 1.78 1.49 -3.94
N TYR A 163 1.89 0.73 -5.03
CA TYR A 163 2.50 -0.59 -5.07
C TYR A 163 4.01 -0.45 -4.99
N VAL A 164 4.58 -0.91 -3.88
CA VAL A 164 5.99 -0.84 -3.59
C VAL A 164 6.61 -2.21 -3.86
N GLN A 165 7.39 -2.30 -4.93
CA GLN A 165 8.03 -3.54 -5.37
C GLN A 165 9.55 -3.49 -5.20
N HIS A 166 10.17 -4.64 -5.01
CA HIS A 166 11.61 -4.75 -5.24
C HIS A 166 11.93 -4.48 -6.72
N ALA A 167 13.11 -3.91 -7.01
CA ALA A 167 13.55 -3.63 -8.37
C ALA A 167 13.67 -4.89 -9.24
N ASP A 168 13.97 -6.04 -8.62
CA ASP A 168 14.08 -7.33 -9.31
C ASP A 168 12.74 -8.09 -9.44
N SER A 169 11.66 -7.57 -8.84
CA SER A 169 10.32 -8.16 -9.02
C SER A 169 9.81 -7.92 -10.44
N THR A 170 8.91 -8.78 -10.89
CA THR A 170 8.13 -8.52 -12.11
C THR A 170 7.40 -7.18 -11.95
N PRO A 171 7.70 -6.18 -12.80
CA PRO A 171 7.13 -4.86 -12.64
C PRO A 171 5.63 -4.90 -12.90
N MET A 172 4.88 -4.24 -12.02
CA MET A 172 3.46 -3.98 -12.25
C MET A 172 3.31 -2.83 -13.23
N ASN A 173 2.73 -3.11 -14.39
CA ASN A 173 2.63 -2.13 -15.48
C ASN A 173 1.21 -1.63 -15.71
N ASP A 174 0.21 -2.42 -15.31
CA ASP A 174 -1.19 -2.15 -15.58
C ASP A 174 -1.95 -1.67 -14.35
N TRP A 175 -3.08 -1.01 -14.56
CA TRP A 175 -4.01 -0.66 -13.49
C TRP A 175 -4.69 -1.93 -12.95
N GLN A 176 -4.70 -2.07 -11.62
CA GLN A 176 -5.19 -3.26 -10.93
C GLN A 176 -6.70 -3.18 -10.74
N ARG A 177 -7.42 -4.17 -11.28
CA ARG A 177 -8.88 -4.19 -11.29
C ARG A 177 -9.47 -4.58 -9.94
N CYS A 178 -10.69 -4.07 -9.69
CA CYS A 178 -11.55 -4.56 -8.63
C CYS A 178 -12.71 -5.35 -9.26
N ASP A 179 -12.52 -6.65 -9.43
CA ASP A 179 -13.46 -7.48 -10.19
C ASP A 179 -14.68 -7.83 -9.35
N VAL A 180 -15.87 -7.61 -9.90
CA VAL A 180 -17.13 -8.01 -9.27
C VAL A 180 -17.23 -9.53 -9.26
N VAL A 181 -17.07 -10.11 -8.09
CA VAL A 181 -17.26 -11.54 -7.86
C VAL A 181 -18.56 -11.75 -7.08
N ASP A 182 -19.41 -12.67 -7.54
CA ASP A 182 -20.58 -13.11 -6.76
C ASP A 182 -20.04 -13.77 -5.48
N SER A 183 -20.12 -13.06 -4.36
CA SER A 183 -19.67 -13.52 -3.05
C SER A 183 -20.83 -13.48 -2.07
N ASN A 184 -20.91 -14.46 -1.16
CA ASN A 184 -21.99 -14.51 -0.17
C ASN A 184 -21.92 -13.36 0.85
N ASN A 185 -20.85 -12.57 0.84
CA ASN A 185 -20.58 -11.54 1.85
C ASN A 185 -21.06 -10.15 1.42
N VAL A 186 -21.24 -9.89 0.12
CA VAL A 186 -21.53 -8.56 -0.45
C VAL A 186 -22.67 -8.72 -1.46
N SER A 187 -23.67 -7.84 -1.42
CA SER A 187 -24.75 -7.91 -2.41
C SER A 187 -24.23 -7.55 -3.82
N ARG A 188 -24.93 -7.99 -4.87
CA ARG A 188 -24.53 -7.63 -6.25
C ARG A 188 -24.54 -6.13 -6.51
N ALA A 189 -25.44 -5.38 -5.87
CA ALA A 189 -25.51 -3.93 -6.00
C ALA A 189 -24.31 -3.26 -5.34
N GLU A 190 -24.04 -3.63 -4.08
CA GLU A 190 -22.90 -3.13 -3.30
C GLU A 190 -21.55 -3.48 -3.95
N ASN A 191 -21.41 -4.67 -4.54
CA ASN A 191 -20.22 -5.03 -5.32
C ASN A 191 -19.96 -4.04 -6.47
N ARG A 192 -21.02 -3.64 -7.19
CA ARG A 192 -20.91 -2.70 -8.31
C ARG A 192 -20.57 -1.29 -7.83
N GLU A 193 -21.13 -0.87 -6.69
CA GLU A 193 -20.81 0.42 -6.08
C GLU A 193 -19.33 0.49 -5.66
N ILE A 194 -18.81 -0.57 -5.05
CA ILE A 194 -17.39 -0.64 -4.65
C ILE A 194 -16.47 -0.67 -5.88
N ALA A 195 -16.82 -1.43 -6.93
CA ALA A 195 -16.05 -1.46 -8.16
C ALA A 195 -16.04 -0.09 -8.86
N ALA A 196 -17.18 0.61 -8.91
CA ALA A 196 -17.26 1.97 -9.45
C ALA A 196 -16.42 2.96 -8.62
N LEU A 197 -16.49 2.89 -7.29
CA LEU A 197 -15.63 3.69 -6.41
C LEU A 197 -14.14 3.44 -6.69
N TRP A 198 -13.77 2.17 -6.91
CA TRP A 198 -12.39 1.79 -7.25
C TRP A 198 -11.93 2.42 -8.57
N GLU A 199 -12.77 2.41 -9.60
CA GLU A 199 -12.46 3.03 -10.90
C GLU A 199 -12.42 4.57 -10.82
N GLU A 200 -13.34 5.18 -10.07
CA GLU A 200 -13.52 6.64 -10.06
C GLU A 200 -12.61 7.36 -9.07
N LYS A 201 -12.38 6.80 -7.87
CA LYS A 201 -11.70 7.47 -6.76
C LYS A 201 -10.31 6.93 -6.44
N VAL A 202 -9.93 5.77 -6.96
CA VAL A 202 -8.63 5.14 -6.65
C VAL A 202 -7.65 5.37 -7.80
N HIS A 203 -6.63 6.18 -7.52
CA HIS A 203 -5.46 6.32 -8.36
C HIS A 203 -4.40 5.32 -7.91
N GLN A 204 -3.71 4.73 -8.88
CA GLN A 204 -2.77 3.65 -8.60
C GLN A 204 -1.40 4.00 -9.15
N TYR A 205 -0.38 3.63 -8.40
CA TYR A 205 1.00 3.93 -8.72
C TYR A 205 1.90 2.75 -8.41
N GLN A 206 2.98 2.63 -9.15
CA GLN A 206 4.02 1.64 -8.90
C GLN A 206 5.34 2.35 -8.61
N VAL A 207 6.11 1.78 -7.69
CA VAL A 207 7.50 2.17 -7.47
C VAL A 207 8.37 0.96 -7.20
N SER A 208 9.49 0.89 -7.91
CA SER A 208 10.54 -0.11 -7.69
C SER A 208 11.62 0.44 -6.76
N ILE A 209 11.94 -0.32 -5.72
CA ILE A 209 12.99 0.00 -4.75
C ILE A 209 14.12 -1.01 -4.89
N SER A 210 15.35 -0.51 -4.98
CA SER A 210 16.58 -1.29 -4.93
C SER A 210 17.24 -1.22 -3.56
N SER A 211 18.29 -2.00 -3.36
CA SER A 211 19.08 -1.96 -2.12
C SER A 211 19.71 -0.60 -1.83
N GLU A 212 20.01 0.22 -2.84
CA GLU A 212 20.61 1.55 -2.67
C GLU A 212 19.68 2.51 -1.93
N GLU A 213 18.38 2.45 -2.21
CA GLU A 213 17.39 3.28 -1.52
C GLU A 213 17.22 2.91 -0.05
N PHE A 214 17.35 1.63 0.30
CA PHE A 214 17.27 1.20 1.70
C PHE A 214 18.47 1.66 2.52
N ARG A 215 19.68 1.73 1.93
CA ARG A 215 20.88 2.23 2.62
C ARG A 215 20.77 3.69 3.02
N MET A 216 19.98 4.49 2.30
CA MET A 216 19.69 5.88 2.67
C MET A 216 18.75 5.98 3.89
N GLY A 217 18.02 4.91 4.20
CA GLY A 217 17.16 4.78 5.37
C GLY A 217 17.91 4.46 6.68
N GLU A 218 19.13 3.93 6.60
CA GLU A 218 19.89 3.37 7.74
C GLU A 218 20.81 4.38 8.45
N ALA A 219 20.87 5.64 8.01
CA ALA A 219 21.76 6.65 8.59
C ALA A 219 21.21 7.33 9.88
N LEU A 220 20.28 6.71 10.61
CA LEU A 220 19.68 7.23 11.84
C LEU A 220 19.66 6.18 12.97
#